data_AF-A0A0Q8VZ04-F1
#
_entry.id   AF-A0A0Q8VZ04-F1
#
_cell.length_a   1.000
_cell.length_b   1.000
_cell.length_c   1.000
_cell.angle_alpha   90.00
_cell.angle_beta   90.00
_cell.angle_gamma   90.00
#
_symmetry.space_group_name_H-M   'P 1'
#
loop_
_entity.id
_entity.type
_entity.pdbx_description
1 polymer ?
#
loop_
_entity_poly.entity_id
_entity_poly.type
_entity_poly.pdbx_seq_one_letter_code
_entity_poly.pdbx_strand_id
1 'polypeptide(L)'
;MAVGAALIILAALTACSGAGADEATPTPDATDAAAQIVSIPMPEFAPWPAGDPFTEADIEAARIAEADRDWAGVLMSYPDAVRPEVVFEAYVTDENRVDVMRACYEAAGLPIDEGRTGTDPDSPVDAIGTSTSTVEEAIAAYSCRVAHPNKRTSGPPNAEQLGWIHDYLTEYYGPCLEANGIEVPPAPPRAEFVANWPNQGWFPSVGDHPMAMDAEWDAALAEACVDPDTAIMTGLVDREDG
;
A
#
# COMPACT_ATOMS: atom_id res chain seq x y z
N MET A 1 -31.67 10.40 -60.88
CA MET A 1 -30.77 10.10 -62.03
C MET A 1 -29.39 9.92 -61.43
N ALA A 2 -28.67 8.80 -61.43
CA ALA A 2 -28.74 7.45 -62.01
C ALA A 2 -28.23 6.48 -60.90
N VAL A 3 -28.89 5.36 -60.56
CA VAL A 3 -28.80 3.99 -61.12
C VAL A 3 -27.37 3.46 -61.35
N GLY A 4 -27.01 2.39 -60.65
CA GLY A 4 -25.85 1.52 -60.89
C GLY A 4 -25.55 0.64 -59.67
N ALA A 5 -26.33 -0.42 -59.40
CA ALA A 5 -26.16 -1.80 -59.89
C ALA A 5 -25.24 -2.65 -58.99
N ALA A 6 -25.86 -3.64 -58.36
CA ALA A 6 -25.27 -4.63 -57.45
C ALA A 6 -24.45 -5.70 -58.19
N LEU A 7 -23.48 -6.30 -57.49
CA LEU A 7 -23.02 -7.65 -57.80
C LEU A 7 -22.72 -8.40 -56.50
N ILE A 8 -23.61 -9.35 -56.24
CA ILE A 8 -23.58 -10.36 -55.17
C ILE A 8 -22.70 -11.49 -55.68
N ILE A 9 -21.69 -11.90 -54.90
CA ILE A 9 -21.07 -13.23 -55.05
C ILE A 9 -21.30 -13.99 -53.75
N LEU A 10 -22.25 -14.92 -53.84
CA LEU A 10 -22.53 -15.97 -52.87
C LEU A 10 -21.51 -17.10 -53.11
N ALA A 11 -20.73 -17.47 -52.10
CA ALA A 11 -20.01 -18.74 -52.07
C ALA A 11 -20.40 -19.49 -50.79
N ALA A 12 -21.01 -20.65 -50.99
CA ALA A 12 -21.60 -21.47 -49.97
C ALA A 12 -20.61 -22.53 -49.45
N LEU A 13 -20.68 -22.73 -48.13
CA LEU A 13 -20.53 -23.99 -47.37
C LEU A 13 -19.21 -24.77 -47.45
N THR A 14 -18.53 -24.80 -46.30
CA THR A 14 -18.11 -26.08 -45.70
C THR A 14 -18.16 -25.95 -44.18
N ALA A 15 -19.13 -26.63 -43.58
CA ALA A 15 -19.19 -26.88 -42.15
C ALA A 15 -18.27 -28.05 -41.81
N CYS A 16 -17.34 -27.84 -40.89
CA CYS A 16 -16.76 -28.90 -40.09
C CYS A 16 -17.16 -28.64 -38.64
N SER A 17 -18.10 -29.45 -38.15
CA SER A 17 -18.39 -29.60 -36.73
C SER A 17 -17.18 -30.25 -36.05
N GLY A 18 -16.44 -29.46 -35.26
CA GLY A 18 -15.48 -29.94 -34.28
C GLY A 18 -16.07 -29.75 -32.89
N ALA A 19 -16.27 -30.85 -32.18
CA ALA A 19 -16.73 -30.87 -30.80
C ALA A 19 -15.55 -30.67 -29.84
N GLY A 20 -15.77 -29.90 -28.78
CA GLY A 20 -15.11 -30.05 -27.49
C GLY A 20 -13.73 -29.42 -27.34
N ALA A 21 -13.69 -28.27 -26.68
CA ALA A 21 -12.87 -28.01 -25.50
C ALA A 21 -13.32 -26.66 -24.92
N ASP A 22 -13.49 -26.60 -23.61
CA ASP A 22 -13.49 -25.35 -22.86
C ASP A 22 -12.29 -24.51 -23.32
N GLU A 23 -12.54 -23.45 -24.08
CA GLU A 23 -11.56 -22.39 -24.28
C GLU A 23 -11.49 -21.64 -22.95
N ALA A 24 -10.52 -22.05 -22.13
CA ALA A 24 -9.94 -21.17 -21.13
C ALA A 24 -9.67 -19.83 -21.82
N THR A 25 -10.33 -18.78 -21.35
CA THR A 25 -10.08 -17.41 -21.78
C THR A 25 -8.56 -17.21 -21.79
N PRO A 26 -7.94 -16.81 -22.91
CA PRO A 26 -6.51 -16.51 -22.90
C PRO A 26 -6.31 -15.38 -21.90
N THR A 27 -5.49 -15.63 -20.89
CA THR A 27 -4.90 -14.58 -20.05
C THR A 27 -4.35 -13.53 -21.00
N PRO A 28 -4.68 -12.23 -20.84
CA PRO A 28 -4.10 -11.19 -21.69
C PRO A 28 -2.58 -11.33 -21.68
N ASP A 29 -1.96 -11.39 -22.86
CA ASP A 29 -0.51 -11.36 -22.99
C ASP A 29 0.02 -10.08 -22.30
N ALA A 30 1.15 -10.21 -21.60
CA ALA A 30 1.84 -9.07 -21.00
C ALA A 30 2.02 -7.95 -22.05
N THR A 31 1.62 -6.73 -21.70
CA THR A 31 1.86 -5.58 -22.56
C THR A 31 3.36 -5.31 -22.68
N ASP A 32 3.74 -4.49 -23.67
CA ASP A 32 5.14 -4.11 -23.91
C ASP A 32 5.79 -3.48 -22.65
N ALA A 33 4.99 -2.87 -21.76
CA ALA A 33 5.46 -2.28 -20.52
C ALA A 33 5.88 -3.33 -19.47
N ALA A 34 5.04 -4.34 -19.20
CA ALA A 34 5.37 -5.42 -18.27
C ALA A 34 6.50 -6.32 -18.79
N ALA A 35 6.60 -6.49 -20.12
CA ALA A 35 7.65 -7.30 -20.75
C ALA A 35 9.07 -6.72 -20.62
N GLN A 36 9.20 -5.43 -20.22
CA GLN A 36 10.49 -4.77 -20.02
C GLN A 36 11.08 -5.02 -18.63
N ILE A 37 10.32 -5.59 -17.69
CA ILE A 37 10.76 -5.83 -16.33
C ILE A 37 11.72 -7.03 -16.27
N VAL A 38 12.83 -6.85 -15.57
CA VAL A 38 13.82 -7.87 -15.27
C VAL A 38 13.67 -8.29 -13.82
N SER A 39 13.49 -9.58 -13.57
CA SER A 39 13.62 -10.16 -12.24
C SER A 39 15.04 -10.65 -12.00
N ILE A 40 15.53 -10.46 -10.78
CA ILE A 40 16.76 -11.09 -10.30
C ILE A 40 16.40 -12.13 -9.24
N PRO A 41 17.17 -13.23 -9.09
CA PRO A 41 16.92 -14.19 -8.04
C PRO A 41 17.09 -13.53 -6.67
N MET A 42 16.09 -13.68 -5.81
CA MET A 42 16.20 -13.26 -4.42
C MET A 42 17.21 -14.16 -3.70
N PRO A 43 18.23 -13.60 -3.02
CA PRO A 43 19.12 -14.36 -2.15
C PRO A 43 18.34 -15.06 -1.03
N GLU A 44 18.93 -16.12 -0.48
CA GLU A 44 18.43 -16.68 0.77
C GLU A 44 18.77 -15.73 1.92
N PHE A 45 17.75 -15.14 2.54
CA PHE A 45 17.90 -14.32 3.74
C PHE A 45 17.77 -15.16 5.00
N ALA A 46 18.39 -14.69 6.08
CA ALA A 46 18.05 -15.19 7.40
C ALA A 46 16.55 -14.95 7.68
N PRO A 47 15.90 -15.76 8.54
CA PRO A 47 14.53 -15.49 8.95
C PRO A 47 14.34 -14.07 9.51
N TRP A 48 13.13 -13.52 9.36
CA TRP A 48 12.75 -12.24 9.94
C TRP A 48 12.87 -12.30 11.47
N PRO A 49 13.72 -11.46 12.10
CA PRO A 49 13.97 -11.55 13.53
C PRO A 49 12.73 -11.31 14.37
N ALA A 50 12.65 -12.01 15.51
CA ALA A 50 11.58 -11.78 16.47
C ALA A 50 11.56 -10.33 16.96
N GLY A 51 10.36 -9.76 17.05
CA GLY A 51 10.15 -8.44 17.63
C GLY A 51 10.19 -8.49 19.16
N ASP A 52 10.37 -7.33 19.78
CA ASP A 52 10.18 -7.22 21.21
C ASP A 52 8.71 -7.49 21.57
N PRO A 53 8.42 -8.16 22.71
CA PRO A 53 7.04 -8.38 23.15
C PRO A 53 6.27 -7.06 23.22
N PHE A 54 5.10 -7.00 22.57
CA PHE A 54 4.24 -5.82 22.56
C PHE A 54 3.03 -6.05 23.46
N THR A 55 3.05 -5.43 24.63
CA THR A 55 2.07 -5.69 25.69
C THR A 55 0.82 -4.83 25.55
N GLU A 56 -0.26 -5.15 26.27
CA GLU A 56 -1.45 -4.29 26.36
C GLU A 56 -1.14 -2.89 26.93
N ALA A 57 -0.10 -2.76 27.76
CA ALA A 57 0.36 -1.45 28.22
C ALA A 57 1.01 -0.64 27.08
N ASP A 58 1.75 -1.30 26.19
CA ASP A 58 2.37 -0.66 25.02
C ASP A 58 1.32 -0.26 23.99
N ILE A 59 0.29 -1.10 23.81
CA ILE A 59 -0.87 -0.80 22.96
C ILE A 59 -1.57 0.46 23.44
N GLU A 60 -1.86 0.55 24.75
CA GLU A 60 -2.50 1.74 25.33
C GLU A 60 -1.62 2.98 25.24
N ALA A 61 -0.32 2.84 25.51
CA ALA A 61 0.64 3.94 25.37
C ALA A 61 0.71 4.45 23.91
N ALA A 62 0.69 3.53 22.94
CA ALA A 62 0.67 3.87 21.52
C ALA A 62 -0.61 4.61 21.11
N ARG A 63 -1.78 4.16 21.60
CA ARG A 63 -3.06 4.83 21.36
C ARG A 63 -3.05 6.27 21.85
N ILE A 64 -2.54 6.51 23.06
CA ILE A 64 -2.43 7.86 23.63
C ILE A 64 -1.45 8.71 22.81
N ALA A 65 -0.28 8.16 22.46
CA ALA A 65 0.72 8.89 21.67
C ALA A 65 0.23 9.23 20.25
N GLU A 66 -0.59 8.38 19.64
CA GLU A 66 -1.25 8.65 18.36
C GLU A 66 -2.28 9.77 18.49
N ALA A 67 -3.13 9.73 19.52
CA ALA A 67 -4.06 10.82 19.80
C ALA A 67 -3.33 12.17 20.04
N ASP A 68 -2.19 12.18 20.73
CA ASP A 68 -1.40 13.39 20.94
C ASP A 68 -0.77 13.92 19.64
N ARG A 69 -0.29 13.02 18.77
CA ARG A 69 0.25 13.37 17.45
C ARG A 69 -0.83 13.95 16.54
N ASP A 70 -2.00 13.32 16.51
CA ASP A 70 -3.15 13.81 15.74
C ASP A 70 -3.59 15.18 16.20
N TRP A 71 -3.61 15.42 17.52
CA TRP A 71 -3.92 16.73 18.06
C TRP A 71 -2.87 17.79 17.70
N ALA A 72 -1.59 17.43 17.75
CA ALA A 72 -0.51 18.32 17.29
C ALA A 72 -0.70 18.70 15.82
N GLY A 73 -1.16 17.77 14.97
CA GLY A 73 -1.53 18.04 13.58
C GLY A 73 -2.67 19.07 13.44
N VAL A 74 -3.70 19.01 14.30
CA VAL A 74 -4.77 20.03 14.36
C VAL A 74 -4.18 21.40 14.71
N LEU A 75 -3.34 21.47 15.74
CA LEU A 75 -2.72 22.73 16.20
C LEU A 75 -1.78 23.37 15.16
N MET A 76 -1.17 22.57 14.27
CA MET A 76 -0.37 23.11 13.18
C MET A 76 -1.19 23.97 12.20
N SER A 77 -2.46 23.62 11.98
CA SER A 77 -3.37 24.37 11.09
C SER A 77 -4.22 25.39 11.86
N TYR A 78 -4.57 25.06 13.10
CA TYR A 78 -5.45 25.85 13.97
C TYR A 78 -4.82 26.01 15.37
N PRO A 79 -3.87 26.93 15.56
CA PRO A 79 -3.09 27.05 16.80
C PRO A 79 -3.92 27.35 18.06
N ASP A 80 -5.06 28.00 17.90
CA ASP A 80 -5.97 28.36 19.00
C ASP A 80 -7.06 27.31 19.24
N ALA A 81 -7.02 26.17 18.53
CA ALA A 81 -8.00 25.10 18.72
C ALA A 81 -7.91 24.54 20.15
N VAL A 82 -9.06 24.20 20.71
CA VAL A 82 -9.17 23.61 22.05
C VAL A 82 -9.41 22.11 21.91
N ARG A 83 -8.58 21.30 22.58
CA ARG A 83 -8.66 19.84 22.49
C ARG A 83 -9.98 19.37 23.11
N PRO A 84 -10.82 18.63 22.36
CA PRO A 84 -12.03 18.05 22.94
C PRO A 84 -11.67 16.89 23.87
N GLU A 85 -12.52 16.65 24.87
CA GLU A 85 -12.52 15.38 25.59
C GLU A 85 -13.25 14.35 24.73
N VAL A 86 -12.55 13.26 24.40
CA VAL A 86 -13.06 12.20 23.52
C VAL A 86 -12.97 10.87 24.25
N VAL A 87 -14.08 10.16 24.32
CA VAL A 87 -14.14 8.83 24.91
C VAL A 87 -13.63 7.81 23.89
N PHE A 88 -12.71 6.95 24.30
CA PHE A 88 -12.35 5.77 23.52
C PHE A 88 -13.53 4.81 23.50
N GLU A 89 -13.99 4.42 22.31
CA GLU A 89 -15.11 3.49 22.16
C GLU A 89 -14.62 2.07 21.90
N ALA A 90 -13.84 1.87 20.83
CA ALA A 90 -13.29 0.58 20.47
C ALA A 90 -12.17 0.74 19.44
N TYR A 91 -11.28 -0.25 19.36
CA TYR A 91 -10.39 -0.36 18.22
C TYR A 91 -11.15 -0.79 16.96
N VAL A 92 -10.74 -0.27 15.81
CA VAL A 92 -11.17 -0.78 14.50
C VAL A 92 -10.19 -1.83 13.98
N THR A 93 -10.70 -2.70 13.10
CA THR A 93 -9.94 -3.69 12.32
C THR A 93 -10.03 -3.32 10.85
N ASP A 94 -9.15 -3.86 10.02
CA ASP A 94 -9.19 -3.56 8.57
C ASP A 94 -10.55 -3.93 7.95
N GLU A 95 -11.20 -4.99 8.45
CA GLU A 95 -12.51 -5.44 7.95
C GLU A 95 -13.66 -4.49 8.30
N ASN A 96 -13.58 -3.74 9.40
CA ASN A 96 -14.67 -2.87 9.85
C ASN A 96 -14.35 -1.37 9.80
N ARG A 97 -13.08 -1.01 9.53
CA ARG A 97 -12.58 0.36 9.57
C ARG A 97 -13.39 1.28 8.67
N VAL A 98 -13.66 0.86 7.43
CA VAL A 98 -14.42 1.66 6.48
C VAL A 98 -15.80 2.00 7.03
N ASP A 99 -16.55 1.01 7.51
CA ASP A 99 -17.92 1.21 7.98
C ASP A 99 -17.99 2.02 9.28
N VAL A 100 -17.11 1.74 10.24
CA VAL A 100 -17.07 2.46 11.54
C VAL A 100 -16.69 3.93 11.33
N MET A 101 -15.62 4.18 10.56
CA MET A 101 -15.18 5.55 10.32
C MET A 101 -16.17 6.32 9.45
N ARG A 102 -16.81 5.67 8.46
CA ARG A 102 -17.89 6.28 7.66
C ARG A 102 -19.02 6.76 8.56
N ALA A 103 -19.52 5.89 9.42
CA ALA A 103 -20.61 6.23 10.34
C ALA A 103 -20.23 7.40 11.26
N CYS A 104 -19.00 7.44 11.77
CA CYS A 104 -18.54 8.55 12.59
C CYS A 104 -18.46 9.87 11.81
N TYR A 105 -17.90 9.85 10.60
CA TYR A 105 -17.81 11.04 9.74
C TYR A 105 -19.18 11.55 9.31
N GLU A 106 -20.11 10.68 8.92
CA GLU A 106 -21.49 11.05 8.59
C GLU A 106 -22.21 11.67 9.78
N ALA A 107 -22.09 11.06 10.97
CA ALA A 107 -22.70 11.59 12.19
C ALA A 107 -22.13 12.97 12.58
N ALA A 108 -20.85 13.22 12.28
CA ALA A 108 -20.17 14.48 12.48
C ALA A 108 -20.45 15.52 11.37
N GLY A 109 -21.14 15.15 10.28
CA GLY A 109 -21.38 16.02 9.13
C GLY A 109 -20.12 16.33 8.31
N LEU A 110 -19.11 15.46 8.37
CA LEU A 110 -17.85 15.62 7.67
C LEU A 110 -17.95 15.16 6.20
N PRO A 111 -17.19 15.78 5.28
CA PRO A 111 -17.01 15.23 3.95
C PRO A 111 -16.28 13.88 4.03
N ILE A 112 -16.68 12.93 3.18
CA ILE A 112 -16.06 11.61 3.11
C ILE A 112 -15.24 11.49 1.85
N ASP A 113 -13.98 11.11 2.04
CA ASP A 113 -13.07 10.76 0.96
C ASP A 113 -12.91 9.24 0.94
N GLU A 114 -13.36 8.59 -0.14
CA GLU A 114 -13.25 7.14 -0.31
C GLU A 114 -12.01 6.79 -1.16
N GLY A 115 -11.22 5.84 -0.68
CA GLY A 115 -10.16 5.20 -1.45
C GLY A 115 -10.61 3.83 -1.96
N ARG A 116 -10.09 3.46 -3.13
CA ARG A 116 -10.30 2.15 -3.79
C ARG A 116 -8.96 1.68 -4.33
N THR A 117 -8.69 0.37 -4.22
CA THR A 117 -7.56 -0.22 -4.93
C THR A 117 -7.84 -0.26 -6.44
N GLY A 118 -6.88 0.17 -7.25
CA GLY A 118 -6.96 0.12 -8.71
C GLY A 118 -7.73 1.29 -9.34
N THR A 119 -7.92 1.22 -10.67
CA THR A 119 -8.55 2.28 -11.48
C THR A 119 -10.03 2.07 -11.75
N ASP A 120 -10.58 0.92 -11.35
CA ASP A 120 -11.99 0.60 -11.54
C ASP A 120 -12.86 1.36 -10.51
N PRO A 121 -13.74 2.27 -10.95
CA PRO A 121 -14.62 3.02 -10.04
C PRO A 121 -15.62 2.13 -9.27
N ASP A 122 -15.89 0.92 -9.75
CA ASP A 122 -16.81 -0.03 -9.12
C ASP A 122 -16.12 -0.98 -8.12
N SER A 123 -14.78 -0.93 -7.98
CA SER A 123 -14.02 -1.69 -6.98
C SER A 123 -14.49 -1.37 -5.56
N PRO A 124 -14.50 -2.31 -4.61
CA PRO A 124 -14.84 -2.03 -3.21
C PRO A 124 -14.00 -0.89 -2.61
N VAL A 125 -14.63 -0.11 -1.73
CA VAL A 125 -13.92 0.90 -0.92
C VAL A 125 -13.07 0.18 0.11
N ASP A 126 -11.76 0.43 0.09
CA ASP A 126 -10.76 -0.17 0.98
C ASP A 126 -10.14 0.84 1.95
N ALA A 127 -10.31 2.14 1.69
CA ALA A 127 -9.88 3.22 2.56
C ALA A 127 -10.95 4.31 2.71
N ILE A 128 -10.94 4.96 3.86
CA ILE A 128 -11.82 6.10 4.12
C ILE A 128 -11.08 7.18 4.90
N GLY A 129 -11.32 8.43 4.48
CA GLY A 129 -10.76 9.63 5.06
C GLY A 129 -11.74 10.79 5.04
N THR A 130 -11.23 11.97 5.40
CA THR A 130 -12.00 13.22 5.38
C THR A 130 -11.05 14.40 5.18
N SER A 131 -11.46 15.32 4.31
CA SER A 131 -10.75 16.56 4.01
C SER A 131 -11.40 17.70 4.76
N THR A 132 -10.72 18.23 5.77
CA THR A 132 -11.26 19.28 6.64
C THR A 132 -10.82 20.66 6.18
N SER A 133 -11.73 21.62 6.16
CA SER A 133 -11.51 23.00 5.75
C SER A 133 -11.68 24.01 6.90
N THR A 134 -12.37 23.61 7.97
CA THR A 134 -12.61 24.44 9.16
C THR A 134 -12.00 23.83 10.43
N VAL A 135 -11.87 24.65 11.48
CA VAL A 135 -11.39 24.16 12.79
C VAL A 135 -12.37 23.17 13.40
N GLU A 136 -13.67 23.39 13.22
CA GLU A 136 -14.73 22.49 13.70
C GLU A 136 -14.65 21.12 13.01
N GLU A 137 -14.43 21.10 11.69
CA GLU A 137 -14.25 19.86 10.93
C GLU A 137 -12.98 19.13 11.37
N ALA A 138 -11.86 19.84 11.58
CA ALA A 138 -10.61 19.24 12.05
C ALA A 138 -10.74 18.62 13.45
N ILE A 139 -11.44 19.31 14.37
CA ILE A 139 -11.74 18.81 15.72
C ILE A 139 -12.67 17.60 15.66
N ALA A 140 -13.68 17.59 14.79
CA ALA A 140 -14.58 16.46 14.62
C ALA A 140 -13.86 15.24 14.02
N ALA A 141 -13.02 15.44 13.00
CA ALA A 141 -12.23 14.39 12.39
C ALA A 141 -11.24 13.77 13.39
N TYR A 142 -10.58 14.62 14.19
CA TYR A 142 -9.77 14.19 15.34
C TYR A 142 -10.58 13.34 16.32
N SER A 143 -11.79 13.77 16.67
CA SER A 143 -12.64 13.05 17.63
C SER A 143 -13.01 11.65 17.13
N CYS A 144 -13.34 11.50 15.84
CA CYS A 144 -13.58 10.19 15.26
C CYS A 144 -12.35 9.26 15.33
N ARG A 145 -11.15 9.77 15.01
CA ARG A 145 -9.93 8.96 15.06
C ARG A 145 -9.56 8.52 16.48
N VAL A 146 -9.83 9.35 17.49
CA VAL A 146 -9.55 9.03 18.90
C VAL A 146 -10.59 8.08 19.50
N ALA A 147 -11.86 8.20 19.09
CA ALA A 147 -12.91 7.27 19.50
C ALA A 147 -12.69 5.86 18.90
N HIS A 148 -12.18 5.80 17.67
CA HIS A 148 -12.04 4.58 16.87
C HIS A 148 -10.61 4.39 16.29
N PRO A 149 -9.57 4.26 17.13
CA PRO A 149 -8.20 4.10 16.66
C PRO A 149 -7.95 2.70 16.08
N ASN A 150 -6.92 2.57 15.24
CA ASN A 150 -6.42 1.25 14.85
C ASN A 150 -5.75 0.57 16.05
N LYS A 151 -5.94 -0.74 16.23
CA LYS A 151 -5.17 -1.48 17.23
C LYS A 151 -3.76 -1.72 16.70
N ARG A 152 -2.74 -1.17 17.37
CA ARG A 152 -1.36 -1.60 17.10
C ARG A 152 -1.16 -3.02 17.61
N THR A 153 -0.61 -3.87 16.76
CA THR A 153 -0.35 -5.28 17.06
C THR A 153 1.15 -5.56 17.27
N SER A 154 2.01 -4.60 16.94
CA SER A 154 3.45 -4.68 17.15
C SER A 154 4.05 -3.31 17.49
N GLY A 155 5.21 -3.34 18.14
CA GLY A 155 6.04 -2.16 18.34
C GLY A 155 6.79 -1.75 17.06
N PRO A 156 7.53 -0.64 17.10
CA PRO A 156 8.52 -0.31 16.09
C PRO A 156 9.56 -1.45 15.96
N PRO A 157 10.19 -1.61 14.78
CA PRO A 157 11.22 -2.63 14.59
C PRO A 157 12.40 -2.42 15.56
N ASN A 158 12.88 -3.51 16.14
CA ASN A 158 14.09 -3.49 16.99
C ASN A 158 15.38 -3.44 16.14
N ALA A 159 16.55 -3.35 16.78
CA ALA A 159 17.81 -3.20 16.07
C ALA A 159 18.17 -4.38 15.15
N GLU A 160 17.73 -5.59 15.49
CA GLU A 160 17.95 -6.78 14.67
C GLU A 160 17.07 -6.75 13.43
N GLN A 161 15.78 -6.43 13.60
CA GLN A 161 14.82 -6.22 12.51
C GLN A 161 15.26 -5.09 11.57
N LEU A 162 15.73 -3.96 12.11
CA LEU A 162 16.27 -2.86 11.30
C LEU A 162 17.54 -3.25 10.54
N GLY A 163 18.38 -4.07 11.16
CA GLY A 163 19.54 -4.64 10.49
C GLY A 163 19.16 -5.57 9.35
N TRP A 164 18.15 -6.41 9.55
CA TRP A 164 17.60 -7.27 8.50
C TRP A 164 17.02 -6.45 7.35
N ILE A 165 16.24 -5.39 7.63
CA ILE A 165 15.71 -4.49 6.60
C ILE A 165 16.86 -3.88 5.79
N HIS A 166 17.92 -3.41 6.45
CA HIS A 166 19.09 -2.86 5.76
C HIS A 166 19.75 -3.89 4.82
N ASP A 167 19.96 -5.11 5.30
CA ASP A 167 20.55 -6.19 4.51
C ASP A 167 19.63 -6.51 3.30
N TYR A 168 18.31 -6.65 3.49
CA TYR A 168 17.36 -6.90 2.40
C TYR A 168 17.36 -5.78 1.34
N LEU A 169 17.34 -4.53 1.78
CA LEU A 169 17.35 -3.36 0.90
C LEU A 169 18.64 -3.27 0.07
N THR A 170 19.77 -3.66 0.63
CA THR A 170 21.10 -3.52 -0.01
C THR A 170 21.51 -4.74 -0.83
N GLU A 171 21.07 -5.94 -0.45
CA GLU A 171 21.47 -7.19 -1.10
C GLU A 171 20.48 -7.66 -2.18
N TYR A 172 19.21 -7.22 -2.12
CA TYR A 172 18.20 -7.61 -3.11
C TYR A 172 17.42 -6.44 -3.69
N TYR A 173 16.70 -5.67 -2.87
CA TYR A 173 15.72 -4.71 -3.41
C TYR A 173 16.39 -3.61 -4.23
N GLY A 174 17.42 -2.95 -3.70
CA GLY A 174 18.22 -1.96 -4.44
C GLY A 174 18.80 -2.52 -5.74
N PRO A 175 19.55 -3.64 -5.71
CA PRO A 175 20.05 -4.30 -6.92
C PRO A 175 18.96 -4.69 -7.94
N CYS A 176 17.76 -5.06 -7.48
CA CYS A 176 16.64 -5.37 -8.38
C CYS A 176 16.13 -4.12 -9.09
N LEU A 177 16.02 -3.00 -8.37
CA LEU A 177 15.69 -1.71 -8.98
C LEU A 177 16.75 -1.29 -10.00
N GLU A 178 18.05 -1.44 -9.67
CA GLU A 178 19.16 -1.15 -10.59
C GLU A 178 19.10 -2.01 -11.87
N ALA A 179 18.72 -3.29 -11.76
CA ALA A 179 18.54 -4.18 -12.90
C ALA A 179 17.41 -3.72 -13.86
N ASN A 180 16.46 -2.94 -13.34
CA ASN A 180 15.36 -2.33 -14.10
C ASN A 180 15.66 -0.88 -14.51
N GLY A 181 16.92 -0.45 -14.42
CA GLY A 181 17.36 0.88 -14.87
C GLY A 181 17.03 2.02 -13.91
N ILE A 182 16.66 1.71 -12.67
CA ILE A 182 16.37 2.69 -11.63
C ILE A 182 17.65 2.99 -10.86
N GLU A 183 18.02 4.26 -10.75
CA GLU A 183 19.20 4.67 -10.00
C GLU A 183 18.91 4.62 -8.49
N VAL A 184 19.71 3.84 -7.77
CA VAL A 184 19.63 3.74 -6.30
C VAL A 184 20.82 4.48 -5.67
N PRO A 185 20.59 5.51 -4.85
CA PRO A 185 21.68 6.18 -4.14
C PRO A 185 22.43 5.20 -3.22
N PRO A 186 23.74 5.40 -3.00
CA PRO A 186 24.51 4.57 -2.08
C PRO A 186 23.88 4.52 -0.69
N ALA A 187 23.76 3.31 -0.14
CA ALA A 187 23.22 3.11 1.20
C ALA A 187 24.12 3.69 2.29
N PRO A 188 23.55 4.24 3.38
CA PRO A 188 24.32 4.55 4.56
C PRO A 188 24.85 3.25 5.19
N PRO A 189 25.93 3.32 5.99
CA PRO A 189 26.38 2.20 6.80
C PRO A 189 25.24 1.65 7.67
N ARG A 190 25.16 0.33 7.82
CA ARG A 190 24.09 -0.34 8.59
C ARG A 190 23.88 0.26 9.99
N ALA A 191 24.97 0.53 10.72
CA ALA A 191 24.88 1.12 12.05
C ALA A 191 24.26 2.53 12.04
N GLU A 192 24.49 3.30 10.99
CA GLU A 192 23.89 4.63 10.81
C GLU A 192 22.40 4.51 10.43
N PHE A 193 22.05 3.55 9.57
CA PHE A 193 20.66 3.24 9.24
C PHE A 193 19.84 2.91 10.50
N VAL A 194 20.35 1.99 11.33
CA VAL A 194 19.70 1.57 12.58
C VAL A 194 19.61 2.72 13.58
N ALA A 195 20.68 3.51 13.74
CA ALA A 195 20.73 4.58 14.74
C ALA A 195 19.81 5.77 14.39
N ASN A 196 19.58 6.03 13.11
CA ASN A 196 18.79 7.18 12.65
C ASN A 196 17.34 6.83 12.32
N TRP A 197 16.92 5.57 12.44
CA TRP A 197 15.56 5.15 12.12
C TRP A 197 14.48 5.95 12.88
N PRO A 198 13.36 6.34 12.25
CA PRO A 198 12.99 6.22 10.82
C PRO A 198 13.43 7.40 9.94
N ASN A 199 14.40 8.21 10.41
CA ASN A 199 14.88 9.44 9.78
C ASN A 199 16.26 9.29 9.12
N GLN A 200 16.63 8.08 8.69
CA GLN A 200 17.91 7.77 8.07
C GLN A 200 18.15 8.48 6.72
N GLY A 201 17.10 9.08 6.14
CA GLY A 201 17.22 9.86 4.89
C GLY A 201 17.54 9.02 3.65
N TRP A 202 17.43 7.69 3.73
CA TRP A 202 17.72 6.77 2.64
C TRP A 202 16.75 5.59 2.63
N PHE A 203 16.19 5.33 1.45
CA PHE A 203 15.52 4.11 1.03
C PHE A 203 15.65 3.99 -0.49
N PRO A 204 15.89 2.79 -1.05
CA PRO A 204 15.71 2.56 -2.49
C PRO A 204 14.26 2.86 -2.88
N SER A 205 14.05 3.61 -3.96
CA SER A 205 12.70 3.90 -4.48
C SER A 205 12.75 4.06 -5.99
N VAL A 206 11.60 3.89 -6.64
CA VAL A 206 11.42 4.16 -8.08
C VAL A 206 11.64 5.63 -8.45
N GLY A 207 11.58 6.55 -7.47
CA GLY A 207 11.85 7.97 -7.66
C GLY A 207 11.01 8.58 -8.78
N ASP A 208 11.66 9.37 -9.64
CA ASP A 208 11.06 10.01 -10.82
C ASP A 208 11.19 9.15 -12.10
N HIS A 209 11.27 7.82 -11.97
CA HIS A 209 11.40 6.95 -13.14
C HIS A 209 10.24 7.20 -14.12
N PRO A 210 10.48 7.35 -15.45
CA PRO A 210 9.45 7.77 -16.39
C PRO A 210 8.21 6.86 -16.44
N MET A 211 8.38 5.57 -16.10
CA MET A 211 7.33 4.57 -16.08
C MET A 211 6.67 4.38 -14.70
N ALA A 212 7.10 5.10 -13.66
CA ALA A 212 6.58 4.91 -12.30
C ALA A 212 5.08 5.21 -12.17
N MET A 213 4.51 6.00 -13.10
CA MET A 213 3.06 6.29 -13.15
C MET A 213 2.28 5.35 -14.07
N ASP A 214 2.96 4.44 -14.78
CA ASP A 214 2.33 3.42 -15.60
C ASP A 214 1.94 2.22 -14.71
N ALA A 215 0.64 1.99 -14.55
CA ALA A 215 0.14 1.00 -13.60
C ALA A 215 0.54 -0.44 -13.94
N GLU A 216 0.71 -0.77 -15.23
CA GLU A 216 1.11 -2.12 -15.64
C GLU A 216 2.60 -2.36 -15.38
N TRP A 217 3.43 -1.35 -15.67
CA TRP A 217 4.84 -1.40 -15.35
C TRP A 217 5.10 -1.43 -13.83
N ASP A 218 4.40 -0.59 -13.07
CA ASP A 218 4.52 -0.52 -11.62
C ASP A 218 4.14 -1.85 -10.95
N ALA A 219 3.00 -2.44 -11.36
CA ALA A 219 2.58 -3.75 -10.87
C ALA A 219 3.59 -4.85 -11.22
N ALA A 220 4.10 -4.86 -12.46
CA ALA A 220 5.10 -5.85 -12.88
C ALA A 220 6.44 -5.67 -12.15
N LEU A 221 6.86 -4.43 -11.88
CA LEU A 221 8.06 -4.15 -11.09
C LEU A 221 7.87 -4.60 -9.64
N ALA A 222 6.74 -4.31 -9.00
CA ALA A 222 6.46 -4.73 -7.63
C ALA A 222 6.45 -6.26 -7.48
N GLU A 223 5.98 -6.98 -8.51
CA GLU A 223 6.06 -8.45 -8.55
C GLU A 223 7.51 -8.95 -8.72
N ALA A 224 8.32 -8.29 -9.56
CA ALA A 224 9.69 -8.70 -9.83
C ALA A 224 10.70 -8.30 -8.74
N CYS A 225 10.49 -7.16 -8.10
CA CYS A 225 11.31 -6.56 -7.06
C CYS A 225 10.50 -6.42 -5.79
N VAL A 226 10.26 -7.54 -5.10
CA VAL A 226 9.42 -7.57 -3.91
C VAL A 226 10.05 -6.74 -2.78
N ASP A 227 9.33 -5.73 -2.30
CA ASP A 227 9.76 -4.88 -1.19
C ASP A 227 9.81 -5.67 0.14
N PRO A 228 10.58 -5.22 1.15
CA PRO A 228 10.73 -5.96 2.39
C PRO A 228 9.41 -6.17 3.14
N ASP A 229 8.49 -5.20 3.14
CA ASP A 229 7.22 -5.33 3.85
C ASP A 229 6.36 -6.42 3.22
N THR A 230 6.26 -6.43 1.88
CA THR A 230 5.56 -7.50 1.14
C THR A 230 6.20 -8.86 1.39
N ALA A 231 7.54 -8.97 1.33
CA ALA A 231 8.23 -10.23 1.58
C ALA A 231 7.95 -10.78 2.99
N ILE A 232 7.98 -9.88 3.99
CA ILE A 232 7.70 -10.18 5.39
C ILE A 232 6.23 -10.60 5.59
N MET A 233 5.27 -9.88 5.01
CA MET A 233 3.83 -10.12 5.19
C MET A 233 3.34 -11.38 4.47
N THR A 234 3.88 -11.68 3.29
CA THR A 234 3.44 -12.82 2.46
C THR A 234 4.14 -14.14 2.83
N GLY A 235 5.11 -14.10 3.75
CA GLY A 235 5.87 -15.28 4.15
C GLY A 235 6.85 -15.75 3.08
N LEU A 236 7.25 -14.87 2.16
CA LEU A 236 8.36 -15.14 1.23
C LEU A 236 9.70 -15.27 1.96
N VAL A 237 9.77 -14.71 3.16
CA VAL A 237 10.83 -14.96 4.13
C VAL A 237 10.23 -15.62 5.37
N ASP A 238 10.92 -16.65 5.88
CA ASP A 238 10.52 -17.30 7.12
C ASP A 238 10.53 -16.29 8.26
N ARG A 239 9.56 -16.37 9.19
CA ARG A 239 9.59 -15.57 10.41
C ARG A 239 10.15 -16.41 11.54
N GLU A 240 10.97 -15.82 12.39
CA GLU A 240 11.25 -16.46 13.68
C GLU A 240 9.97 -16.41 14.51
N ASP A 241 9.43 -17.58 14.81
CA ASP A 241 8.31 -17.70 15.75
C ASP A 241 8.79 -17.23 17.14
N GLY A 242 8.15 -16.18 17.66
CA GLY A 242 8.30 -15.71 19.05
C GLY A 242 7.45 -16.50 20.04
#